data_AF-A0A7S1G7A5-F1
#
_entry.id   AF-A0A7S1G7A5-F1
#
_cell.length_a   1.000
_cell.length_b   1.000
_cell.length_c   1.000
_cell.angle_alpha   90.00
_cell.angle_beta   90.00
_cell.angle_gamma   90.00
#
_symmetry.space_group_name_H-M   'P 1'
#
loop_
_entity.id
_entity.type
_entity.pdbx_description
1 polymer ?
#
loop_
_entity_poly.entity_id
_entity_poly.type
_entity_poly.pdbx_seq_one_letter_code
_entity_poly.pdbx_strand_id
1 'polypeptide(L)'
;GVFTGAAVGPSGSDDEKEPEFSAMHRMTASMDARATKAAVADAHRQTRLNVRLGEIIRNFTNKLSQRRVDLVFLTLPLPVRRAAPRTYLAWLETLSRDLPPTIMMRGNNEDVLTMYS
;
A
#
# COMPACT_ATOMS: atom_id res chain seq x y z
N GLY A 1 69.46 27.46 23.06
CA GLY A 1 69.42 26.03 23.42
C GLY A 1 68.31 25.39 22.63
N VAL A 2 68.67 24.42 21.79
CA VAL A 2 67.75 23.60 20.98
C VAL A 2 66.92 22.73 21.93
N PHE A 3 65.59 22.71 21.77
CA PHE A 3 64.77 21.57 22.19
C PHE A 3 63.62 21.37 21.20
N THR A 4 63.85 20.42 20.31
CA THR A 4 62.88 19.74 19.45
C THR A 4 61.95 18.89 20.31
N GLY A 5 60.64 18.92 20.04
CA GLY A 5 59.65 18.12 20.75
C GLY A 5 58.39 17.90 19.94
N ALA A 6 58.50 17.01 18.96
CA ALA A 6 57.51 16.19 18.27
C ALA A 6 56.00 16.55 18.39
N ALA A 7 55.42 16.87 17.23
CA ALA A 7 54.01 16.70 16.95
C ALA A 7 53.64 15.21 17.07
N VAL A 8 52.79 14.87 18.04
CA VAL A 8 52.06 13.60 18.06
C VAL A 8 50.84 13.78 17.18
N GLY A 9 50.97 13.36 15.92
CA GLY A 9 49.80 13.07 15.09
C GLY A 9 49.10 11.83 15.63
N PRO A 10 47.76 11.72 15.51
CA PRO A 10 47.10 10.45 15.75
C PRO A 10 47.49 9.47 14.64
N SER A 11 48.43 8.58 14.94
CA SER A 11 48.64 7.34 14.20
C SER A 11 47.64 6.31 14.71
N GLY A 12 46.60 6.06 13.93
CA GLY A 12 45.61 5.02 14.17
C GLY A 12 44.84 4.79 12.89
N SER A 13 45.18 3.69 12.22
CA SER A 13 44.63 3.22 10.96
C SER A 13 43.13 2.89 11.08
N ASP A 14 42.27 3.83 10.70
CA ASP A 14 40.80 3.65 10.66
C ASP A 14 40.23 3.79 9.23
N ASP A 15 41.05 3.62 8.19
CA ASP A 15 40.64 3.89 6.79
C ASP A 15 40.17 2.66 5.97
N GLU A 16 40.11 1.44 6.54
CA GLU A 16 39.90 0.23 5.71
C GLU A 16 38.56 -0.52 5.91
N LYS A 17 37.63 -0.03 6.74
CA LYS A 17 36.30 -0.67 6.94
C LYS A 17 35.09 0.13 6.47
N GLU A 18 35.28 1.15 5.64
CA GLU A 18 34.21 2.01 5.10
C GLU A 18 33.70 1.72 3.66
N PRO A 19 34.11 0.67 2.91
CA PRO A 19 33.44 0.35 1.64
C PRO A 19 32.26 -0.63 1.79
N GLU A 20 32.33 -1.61 2.69
CA GLU A 20 31.35 -2.70 2.78
C GLU A 20 30.03 -2.27 3.45
N PHE A 21 30.10 -1.49 4.53
CA PHE A 21 28.92 -0.95 5.20
C PHE A 21 28.17 0.05 4.30
N SER A 22 28.91 0.90 3.58
CA SER A 22 28.35 1.85 2.62
C SER A 22 27.74 1.14 1.39
N ALA A 23 28.39 0.08 0.89
CA ALA A 23 27.85 -0.77 -0.17
C ALA A 23 26.59 -1.52 0.29
N MET A 24 26.59 -2.06 1.50
CA MET A 24 25.44 -2.71 2.11
C MET A 24 24.28 -1.72 2.28
N HIS A 25 24.53 -0.49 2.73
CA HIS A 25 23.49 0.52 2.88
C HIS A 25 22.94 1.02 1.53
N ARG A 26 23.78 1.15 0.49
CA ARG A 26 23.33 1.42 -0.88
C ARG A 26 22.50 0.27 -1.44
N MET A 27 22.88 -0.97 -1.11
CA MET A 27 22.12 -2.16 -1.49
C MET A 27 20.75 -2.17 -0.80
N THR A 28 20.67 -1.92 0.51
CA THR A 28 19.38 -1.83 1.23
C THR A 28 18.52 -0.67 0.72
N ALA A 29 19.09 0.51 0.51
CA ALA A 29 18.36 1.65 -0.06
C ALA A 29 17.83 1.36 -1.48
N SER A 30 18.59 0.64 -2.31
CA SER A 30 18.13 0.22 -3.64
C SER A 30 17.00 -0.82 -3.57
N MET A 31 17.06 -1.72 -2.58
CA MET A 31 16.01 -2.71 -2.32
C MET A 31 14.72 -2.04 -1.83
N ASP A 32 14.83 -1.07 -0.94
CA ASP A 32 13.71 -0.27 -0.44
C ASP A 32 13.06 0.57 -1.56
N ALA A 33 13.89 1.16 -2.44
CA ALA A 33 13.40 1.88 -3.63
C ALA A 33 12.66 0.95 -4.61
N ARG A 34 13.12 -0.29 -4.78
CA ARG A 34 12.44 -1.28 -5.63
C ARG A 34 11.14 -1.78 -4.98
N ALA A 35 11.15 -2.03 -3.68
CA ALA A 35 9.99 -2.46 -2.91
C ALA A 35 8.89 -1.39 -2.91
N THR A 36 9.26 -0.11 -2.76
CA THR A 36 8.32 1.02 -2.84
C THR A 36 7.74 1.17 -4.24
N LYS A 37 8.53 1.08 -5.30
CA LYS A 37 8.03 1.13 -6.68
C LYS A 37 7.01 0.01 -6.98
N ALA A 38 7.27 -1.19 -6.48
CA ALA A 38 6.34 -2.32 -6.62
C ALA A 38 5.03 -2.09 -5.84
N ALA A 39 5.11 -1.56 -4.60
CA ALA A 39 3.93 -1.22 -3.81
C ALA A 39 3.08 -0.12 -4.47
N VAL A 40 3.72 0.89 -5.08
CA VAL A 40 3.03 1.95 -5.83
C VAL A 40 2.34 1.39 -7.06
N ALA A 41 2.97 0.47 -7.81
CA ALA A 41 2.36 -0.18 -8.96
C ALA A 41 1.10 -0.98 -8.57
N ASP A 42 1.16 -1.71 -7.47
CA ASP A 42 0.02 -2.47 -6.95
C ASP A 42 -1.12 -1.56 -6.50
N ALA A 43 -0.80 -0.49 -5.75
CA ALA A 43 -1.78 0.50 -5.32
C ALA A 43 -2.45 1.17 -6.52
N HIS A 44 -1.69 1.44 -7.58
CA HIS A 44 -2.22 2.03 -8.81
C HIS A 44 -3.16 1.05 -9.55
N ARG A 45 -2.79 -0.24 -9.62
CA ARG A 45 -3.68 -1.28 -10.14
C ARG A 45 -4.99 -1.35 -9.36
N GLN A 46 -4.92 -1.38 -8.03
CA GLN A 46 -6.11 -1.43 -7.18
C GLN A 46 -6.98 -0.18 -7.33
N THR A 47 -6.36 1.00 -7.43
CA THR A 47 -7.06 2.27 -7.67
C THR A 47 -7.86 2.22 -8.96
N ARG A 48 -7.25 1.77 -10.07
CA ARG A 48 -7.95 1.64 -11.37
C ARG A 48 -9.13 0.68 -11.29
N LEU A 49 -8.96 -0.45 -10.61
CA LEU A 49 -10.04 -1.43 -10.41
C LEU A 49 -11.20 -0.81 -9.62
N ASN A 50 -10.92 -0.11 -8.52
CA ASN A 50 -11.96 0.49 -7.69
C ASN A 50 -12.72 1.60 -8.43
N VAL A 51 -12.02 2.44 -9.21
CA VAL A 51 -12.67 3.45 -10.06
C VAL A 51 -13.58 2.77 -11.08
N ARG A 52 -13.05 1.78 -11.81
CA ARG A 52 -13.82 1.10 -12.87
C ARG A 52 -15.02 0.33 -12.32
N LEU A 53 -14.85 -0.37 -11.20
CA LEU A 53 -15.94 -1.05 -10.51
C LEU A 53 -17.00 -0.04 -10.04
N GLY A 54 -16.58 1.07 -9.44
CA GLY A 54 -17.49 2.14 -9.03
C GLY A 54 -18.33 2.68 -10.19
N GLU A 55 -17.73 2.90 -11.36
CA GLU A 55 -18.46 3.29 -12.58
C GLU A 55 -19.50 2.24 -12.99
N ILE A 56 -19.11 0.97 -13.01
CA ILE A 56 -20.00 -0.13 -13.43
C ILE A 56 -21.17 -0.25 -12.46
N ILE A 57 -20.91 -0.25 -11.15
CA ILE A 57 -21.95 -0.37 -10.12
C ILE A 57 -22.94 0.79 -10.24
N ARG A 58 -22.47 2.03 -10.40
CA ARG A 58 -23.34 3.20 -10.60
C ARG A 58 -24.17 3.11 -11.88
N ASN A 59 -23.56 2.71 -12.99
CA ASN A 59 -24.28 2.58 -14.25
C ASN A 59 -25.38 1.52 -14.13
N PHE A 60 -25.12 0.41 -13.44
CA PHE A 60 -26.12 -0.64 -13.25
C PHE A 60 -27.24 -0.21 -12.31
N THR A 61 -26.89 0.33 -11.13
CA THR A 61 -27.85 0.73 -10.09
C THR A 61 -28.71 1.93 -10.47
N ASN A 62 -28.13 2.95 -11.11
CA ASN A 62 -28.80 4.22 -11.38
C ASN A 62 -29.35 4.36 -12.81
N LYS A 63 -28.76 3.69 -13.81
CA LYS A 63 -29.10 3.93 -15.23
C LYS A 63 -29.68 2.73 -15.95
N LEU A 64 -29.14 1.54 -15.73
CA LEU A 64 -29.48 0.35 -16.51
C LEU A 64 -30.60 -0.47 -15.88
N SER A 65 -30.71 -0.47 -14.56
CA SER A 65 -31.74 -1.23 -13.86
C SER A 65 -33.11 -0.60 -14.11
N GLN A 66 -34.02 -1.35 -14.73
CA GLN A 66 -35.42 -0.98 -14.92
C GLN A 66 -36.16 -0.74 -13.58
N ARG A 67 -35.58 -1.20 -12.47
CA ARG A 67 -36.08 -1.06 -11.10
C ARG A 67 -35.06 -0.30 -10.24
N ARG A 68 -35.53 0.63 -9.42
CA ARG A 68 -34.68 1.33 -8.44
C ARG A 68 -34.11 0.32 -7.44
N VAL A 69 -32.80 0.42 -7.18
CA VAL A 69 -32.11 -0.41 -6.17
C VAL A 69 -32.17 0.31 -4.83
N ASP A 70 -32.63 -0.38 -3.80
CA ASP A 70 -32.77 0.20 -2.45
C ASP A 70 -31.56 -0.08 -1.53
N LEU A 71 -30.77 -1.12 -1.84
CA LEU A 71 -29.62 -1.56 -1.04
C LEU A 71 -28.59 -2.28 -1.92
N VAL A 72 -27.30 -1.99 -1.70
CA VAL A 72 -26.18 -2.63 -2.41
C VAL A 72 -25.28 -3.37 -1.43
N PHE A 73 -24.94 -4.61 -1.75
CA PHE A 73 -23.93 -5.38 -1.03
C PHE A 73 -22.66 -5.46 -1.86
N LEU A 74 -21.53 -5.09 -1.25
CA LEU A 74 -20.21 -5.17 -1.88
C LEU A 74 -19.24 -5.94 -0.99
N THR A 75 -18.34 -6.71 -1.58
CA THR A 75 -17.20 -7.24 -0.86
C THR A 75 -16.24 -6.11 -0.53
N LEU A 76 -15.84 -6.00 0.74
CA LEU A 76 -14.87 -5.01 1.18
C LEU A 76 -13.53 -5.27 0.45
N PRO A 77 -13.01 -4.30 -0.32
CA PRO A 77 -11.74 -4.48 -1.01
C PRO A 77 -10.62 -4.61 0.02
N LEU A 78 -9.73 -5.59 -0.16
CA LEU A 78 -8.55 -5.77 0.67
C LEU A 78 -7.30 -5.34 -0.10
N PRO A 79 -6.45 -4.49 0.48
CA PRO A 79 -5.21 -4.10 -0.16
C PRO A 79 -4.23 -5.29 -0.18
N VAL A 80 -3.60 -5.55 -1.34
CA VAL A 80 -2.65 -6.66 -1.54
C VAL A 80 -1.37 -6.49 -0.69
N ARG A 81 -1.00 -5.24 -0.38
CA ARG A 81 0.10 -4.85 0.50
C ARG A 81 -0.39 -3.80 1.48
N ARG A 82 0.38 -3.46 2.53
CA ARG A 82 0.03 -2.37 3.45
C ARG A 82 -0.07 -1.03 2.71
N ALA A 83 -1.26 -0.70 2.23
CA ALA A 83 -1.56 0.59 1.63
C ALA A 83 -1.64 1.65 2.72
N ALA A 84 -1.30 2.89 2.38
CA ALA A 84 -1.50 4.00 3.30
C ALA A 84 -2.99 4.11 3.66
N PRO A 85 -3.36 4.38 4.94
CA PRO A 85 -4.75 4.47 5.36
C PRO A 85 -5.59 5.43 4.51
N ARG A 86 -4.99 6.55 4.10
CA ARG A 86 -5.64 7.55 3.22
C ARG A 86 -6.02 6.98 1.87
N THR A 87 -5.13 6.22 1.25
CA THR A 87 -5.38 5.57 -0.05
C THR A 87 -6.49 4.54 0.06
N TYR A 88 -6.50 3.79 1.16
CA TYR A 88 -7.57 2.81 1.42
C TYR A 88 -8.93 3.50 1.60
N LEU A 89 -9.01 4.56 2.39
CA LEU A 89 -10.24 5.33 2.56
C LEU A 89 -10.72 5.95 1.25
N ALA A 90 -9.81 6.49 0.43
CA ALA A 90 -10.15 7.02 -0.88
C ALA A 90 -10.76 5.95 -1.79
N TRP A 91 -10.31 4.69 -1.69
CA TRP A 91 -10.91 3.58 -2.42
C TRP A 91 -12.32 3.26 -1.95
N LEU A 92 -12.54 3.22 -0.63
CA LEU A 92 -13.87 2.98 -0.06
C LEU A 92 -14.86 4.08 -0.47
N GLU A 93 -14.43 5.34 -0.40
CA GLU A 93 -15.21 6.49 -0.85
C GLU A 93 -15.53 6.41 -2.34
N THR A 94 -14.55 6.03 -3.16
CA THR A 94 -14.74 5.86 -4.60
C THR A 94 -15.76 4.77 -4.93
N LEU A 95 -15.87 3.73 -4.10
CA LEU A 95 -16.83 2.64 -4.29
C LEU A 95 -18.21 2.94 -3.73
N SER A 96 -18.33 3.76 -2.67
CA SER A 96 -19.62 4.07 -2.03
C SER A 96 -20.30 5.35 -2.55
N ARG A 97 -19.57 6.23 -3.24
CA ARG A 97 -20.11 7.51 -3.72
C ARG A 97 -21.25 7.32 -4.73
N ASP A 98 -22.32 8.10 -4.57
CA ASP A 98 -23.51 8.16 -5.44
C ASP A 98 -24.25 6.82 -5.63
N LEU A 99 -24.23 5.99 -4.59
CA LEU A 99 -24.98 4.74 -4.53
C LEU A 99 -26.11 4.81 -3.50
N PRO A 100 -27.15 3.97 -3.62
CA PRO A 100 -28.06 3.65 -2.53
C PRO A 100 -27.30 3.18 -1.27
N PRO A 101 -27.97 3.06 -0.11
CA PRO A 101 -27.36 2.48 1.08
C PRO A 101 -26.52 1.24 0.74
N THR A 102 -25.21 1.29 1.06
CA THR A 102 -24.24 0.28 0.63
C THR A 102 -23.60 -0.36 1.84
N ILE A 103 -23.66 -1.70 1.91
CA ILE A 103 -23.03 -2.49 2.96
C ILE A 103 -21.80 -3.17 2.37
N MET A 104 -20.63 -2.89 2.95
CA MET A 104 -19.39 -3.57 2.60
C MET A 104 -19.13 -4.72 3.57
N MET A 105 -19.04 -5.95 3.04
CA MET A 105 -18.93 -7.18 3.81
C MET A 105 -17.56 -7.82 3.63
N ARG A 106 -17.01 -8.40 4.70
CA ARG A 106 -15.79 -9.21 4.68
C ARG A 106 -16.03 -10.49 5.47
N GLY A 107 -15.81 -11.64 4.83
CA GLY A 107 -15.80 -12.93 5.52
C GLY A 107 -14.51 -13.16 6.29
N ASN A 108 -14.57 -14.02 7.31
CA ASN A 108 -13.40 -14.50 8.06
C ASN A 108 -12.67 -15.67 7.36
N ASN A 109 -12.92 -15.89 6.06
CA ASN A 109 -12.41 -17.04 5.27
C ASN A 109 -12.69 -18.41 5.91
N GLU A 110 -13.79 -18.52 6.63
CA GLU A 110 -14.26 -19.76 7.27
C GLU A 110 -15.57 -20.20 6.61
N ASP A 111 -15.80 -21.51 6.54
CA ASP A 111 -16.96 -22.08 5.86
C ASP A 111 -18.25 -21.79 6.63
N VAL A 112 -19.16 -21.04 5.98
CA VAL A 112 -20.43 -20.61 6.57
C VAL A 112 -21.64 -21.44 6.11
N LEU A 113 -21.44 -22.45 5.26
CA LEU A 113 -22.52 -23.29 4.69
C LEU A 113 -23.06 -24.38 5.65
N THR A 114 -22.71 -24.32 6.94
CA THR A 114 -23.14 -25.29 7.97
C THR A 114 -24.45 -24.90 8.67
N MET A 115 -25.04 -23.77 8.33
CA MET A 115 -26.31 -23.28 8.89
C MET A 115 -27.41 -23.25 7.81
N TYR A 116 -28.08 -24.38 7.62
CA TYR A 116 -29.44 -24.40 7.07
C TYR A 116 -30.39 -24.79 8.21
N SER A 117 -31.28 -23.88 8.61
CA SER A 117 -32.43 -24.13 9.49
C SER A 117 -33.70 -24.15 8.66
#